data_AF-E0WR85-F1
#
_entry.id   AF-E0WR85-F1
#
_cell.length_a   1.000
_cell.length_b   1.000
_cell.length_c   1.000
_cell.angle_alpha   90.00
_cell.angle_beta   90.00
_cell.angle_gamma   90.00
#
_symmetry.space_group_name_H-M   'P 1'
#
loop_
_entity.id
_entity.type
_entity.pdbx_description
1 polymer ?
#
loop_
_entity_poly.entity_id
_entity_poly.type
_entity_poly.pdbx_seq_one_letter_code
_entity_poly.pdbx_strand_id
1 'polypeptide(L)'
;MPKIQVFVSKAILENINTIVIDKRNDGAKEHEANTSNTASMLIELGLKVYELQQKKTDSNFNQTEFNKVILENVVKTSFICQKLLGINSFMSEIQDNEKLDYKLMAYAVRNDTAEVINEFFPKNEENT
;
A
#
# COMPACT_ATOMS: atom_id res chain seq x y z
N MET A 1 -13.82 24.56 33.47
CA MET A 1 -13.70 23.73 32.24
C MET A 1 -14.92 22.82 32.15
N PRO A 2 -15.50 22.63 30.96
CA PRO A 2 -16.55 21.63 30.75
C PRO A 2 -16.06 20.25 31.19
N LYS A 3 -16.92 19.48 31.86
CA LYS A 3 -16.61 18.11 32.30
C LYS A 3 -17.23 17.12 31.32
N ILE A 4 -16.41 16.23 30.78
CA ILE A 4 -16.85 15.13 29.91
C ILE A 4 -16.68 13.83 30.70
N GLN A 5 -17.73 13.00 30.71
CA GLN A 5 -17.69 11.64 31.27
C GLN A 5 -17.90 10.66 30.13
N VAL A 6 -16.92 9.79 29.89
CA VAL A 6 -16.92 8.79 28.83
C VAL A 6 -16.65 7.41 29.41
N PHE A 7 -17.36 6.41 28.91
CA PHE A 7 -17.09 5.01 29.21
C PHE A 7 -16.07 4.50 28.21
N VAL A 8 -14.91 4.04 28.71
CA VAL A 8 -13.80 3.54 27.89
C VAL A 8 -13.52 2.08 28.24
N SER A 9 -12.93 1.35 27.30
CA SER A 9 -12.50 -0.03 27.54
C SER A 9 -11.31 -0.06 28.52
N LYS A 10 -11.10 -1.21 29.18
CA LYS A 10 -9.97 -1.40 30.10
C LYS A 10 -8.62 -1.13 29.44
N ALA A 11 -8.47 -1.54 28.17
CA ALA A 11 -7.26 -1.32 27.40
C ALA A 11 -6.96 0.18 27.18
N ILE A 12 -7.98 1.00 26.90
CA ILE A 12 -7.80 2.45 26.74
C ILE A 12 -7.40 3.08 28.07
N LEU A 13 -8.01 2.66 29.17
CA LEU A 13 -7.66 3.16 30.50
C LEU A 13 -6.21 2.83 30.87
N GLU A 14 -5.78 1.60 30.63
CA GLU A 14 -4.39 1.16 30.85
C GLU A 14 -3.40 2.00 30.03
N ASN A 15 -3.68 2.22 28.74
CA ASN A 15 -2.84 3.04 27.87
C ASN A 15 -2.73 4.50 28.35
N ILE A 16 -3.83 5.11 28.81
CA ILE A 16 -3.79 6.48 29.35
C ILE A 16 -2.92 6.52 30.61
N ASN A 17 -3.03 5.51 31.47
CA ASN A 17 -2.22 5.46 32.69
C ASN A 17 -0.73 5.26 32.38
N THR A 18 -0.38 4.46 31.38
CA THR A 18 1.02 4.35 30.90
C THR A 18 1.57 5.71 30.49
N ILE A 19 0.83 6.47 29.68
CA ILE A 19 1.24 7.82 29.24
C ILE A 19 1.39 8.77 30.44
N VAL A 20 0.52 8.67 31.45
CA VAL A 20 0.62 9.46 32.67
C VAL A 20 1.90 9.12 33.44
N ILE A 21 2.24 7.84 33.54
CA ILE A 21 3.48 7.37 34.18
C ILE A 21 4.70 7.89 33.42
N ASP A 22 4.71 7.79 32.10
CA ASP A 22 5.80 8.28 31.25
C ASP A 22 6.02 9.78 31.43
N LYS A 23 4.94 10.58 31.45
CA LYS A 23 5.04 12.03 31.73
C LYS A 23 5.62 12.34 33.10
N ARG A 24 5.33 11.51 34.12
CA ARG A 24 5.93 11.67 35.46
C ARG A 24 7.42 11.32 35.44
N ASN A 25 7.80 10.29 34.71
CA ASN A 25 9.20 9.89 34.53
C ASN A 25 10.00 11.00 33.82
N ASP A 26 9.37 11.72 32.89
CA ASP A 26 9.96 12.88 32.20
C ASP A 26 10.02 14.16 33.07
N GLY A 27 9.61 14.09 34.35
CA GLY A 27 9.70 15.18 35.31
C GLY A 27 8.53 16.17 35.29
N ALA A 28 7.41 15.83 34.63
CA ALA A 28 6.21 16.66 34.67
C ALA A 28 5.59 16.70 36.07
N LYS A 29 4.99 17.83 36.43
CA LYS A 29 4.38 18.00 37.76
C LYS A 29 3.12 17.13 37.88
N GLU A 30 2.75 16.74 39.11
CA GLU A 30 1.54 15.94 39.41
C GLU A 30 0.25 16.50 38.79
N HIS A 31 0.13 17.83 38.69
CA HIS A 31 -1.03 18.48 38.07
C HIS A 31 -1.03 18.43 36.54
N GLU A 32 0.13 18.23 35.91
CA GLU A 32 0.28 18.11 34.46
C GLU A 32 0.18 16.65 34.03
N ALA A 33 0.71 15.73 34.84
CA ALA A 33 0.66 14.30 34.63
C ALA A 33 -0.47 13.64 35.45
N ASN A 34 -1.70 13.93 35.01
CA ASN A 34 -2.91 13.27 35.50
C ASN A 34 -3.76 12.72 34.35
N THR A 35 -4.65 11.78 34.68
CA THR A 35 -5.51 11.07 33.72
C THR A 35 -6.44 12.02 32.97
N SER A 36 -7.02 13.02 33.66
CA SER A 36 -7.95 13.96 33.03
C SER A 36 -7.24 14.86 32.01
N ASN A 37 -6.05 15.36 32.34
CA ASN A 37 -5.27 16.23 31.46
C ASN A 37 -4.77 15.47 30.23
N THR A 38 -4.30 14.23 30.45
CA THR A 38 -3.86 13.35 29.37
C THR A 38 -5.02 12.93 28.47
N ALA A 39 -6.19 12.62 29.05
CA ALA A 39 -7.40 12.33 28.29
C ALA A 39 -7.88 13.54 27.46
N SER A 40 -7.90 14.75 28.03
CA SER A 40 -8.25 15.97 27.30
C SER A 40 -7.31 16.21 26.11
N MET A 41 -5.99 16.09 26.34
CA MET A 41 -4.98 16.21 25.28
C MET A 41 -5.19 15.17 24.16
N LEU A 42 -5.51 13.92 24.51
CA LEU A 42 -5.78 12.86 23.53
C LEU A 42 -7.07 13.12 22.73
N ILE A 43 -8.10 13.69 23.36
CA ILE A 43 -9.34 14.07 22.68
C ILE A 43 -9.08 15.19 21.67
N GLU A 44 -8.32 16.22 22.04
CA GLU A 44 -7.94 17.31 21.13
C GLU A 44 -7.12 16.80 19.94
N LEU A 45 -6.15 15.93 20.20
CA LEU A 45 -5.35 15.30 19.15
C LEU A 45 -6.23 14.43 18.24
N GLY A 46 -7.13 13.64 18.82
CA GLY A 46 -8.07 12.79 18.09
C GLY A 46 -9.00 13.58 17.18
N LEU A 47 -9.52 14.73 17.65
CA LEU A 47 -10.34 15.62 16.84
C LEU A 47 -9.56 16.21 15.66
N LYS A 48 -8.33 16.68 15.88
CA LYS A 48 -7.45 17.18 14.80
C LYS A 48 -7.18 16.10 13.74
N VAL A 49 -6.89 14.86 14.18
CA VAL A 49 -6.67 13.73 13.26
C VAL A 49 -7.94 13.39 12.50
N TYR A 50 -9.10 13.39 13.16
CA TYR A 50 -10.39 13.14 12.52
C TYR A 50 -10.71 14.17 11.42
N GLU A 51 -10.51 15.45 11.69
CA GLU A 51 -10.67 16.52 10.70
C GLU A 51 -9.71 16.38 9.52
N LEU A 52 -8.45 16.02 9.77
CA LEU A 52 -7.46 15.76 8.73
C LEU A 52 -7.81 14.54 7.88
N GLN A 53 -8.34 13.48 8.48
CA GLN A 53 -8.83 12.31 7.75
C GLN A 53 -10.04 12.67 6.90
N GLN A 54 -10.97 13.48 7.43
CA GLN A 54 -12.15 13.93 6.68
C GLN A 54 -11.78 14.77 5.45
N LYS A 55 -10.79 15.67 5.58
CA LYS A 55 -10.23 16.42 4.45
C LYS A 55 -9.52 15.52 3.43
N LYS A 56 -8.97 14.37 3.85
CA LYS A 56 -8.38 13.38 2.94
C LYS A 56 -9.42 12.49 2.28
N THR A 57 -10.55 12.19 2.93
CA THR A 57 -11.63 11.38 2.36
C THR A 57 -12.36 12.06 1.21
N ASP A 58 -12.22 13.38 1.02
CA ASP A 58 -12.63 14.03 -0.24
C ASP A 58 -11.84 13.50 -1.45
N SER A 59 -10.67 12.88 -1.23
CA SER A 59 -10.03 11.99 -2.20
C SER A 59 -10.56 10.57 -2.01
N ASN A 60 -11.79 10.32 -2.49
CA ASN A 60 -12.34 8.98 -2.60
C ASN A 60 -11.50 8.18 -3.61
N PHE A 61 -10.55 7.38 -3.09
CA PHE A 61 -9.79 6.46 -3.91
C PHE A 61 -10.74 5.49 -4.61
N ASN A 62 -10.86 5.63 -5.92
CA ASN A 62 -11.72 4.78 -6.74
C ASN A 62 -10.91 3.57 -7.20
N GLN A 63 -11.10 2.44 -6.53
CA GLN A 63 -10.42 1.17 -6.87
C GLN A 63 -10.65 0.77 -8.34
N THR A 64 -11.84 1.01 -8.90
CA THR A 64 -12.16 0.66 -10.29
C THR A 64 -11.37 1.52 -11.27
N GLU A 65 -11.31 2.83 -11.04
CA GLU A 65 -10.54 3.73 -11.89
C GLU A 65 -9.03 3.46 -11.75
N PHE A 66 -8.56 3.17 -10.53
CA PHE A 66 -7.18 2.75 -10.31
C PHE A 66 -6.84 1.47 -11.07
N ASN A 67 -7.67 0.43 -10.94
CA ASN A 67 -7.46 -0.83 -11.65
C ASN A 67 -7.46 -0.64 -13.17
N LYS A 68 -8.36 0.20 -13.69
CA LYS A 68 -8.42 0.55 -15.12
C LYS A 68 -7.13 1.23 -15.58
N VAL A 69 -6.65 2.24 -14.85
CA VAL A 69 -5.42 2.97 -15.20
C VAL A 69 -4.19 2.06 -15.14
N ILE A 70 -4.10 1.20 -14.13
CA ILE A 70 -3.00 0.23 -14.02
C ILE A 70 -3.05 -0.76 -15.19
N LEU A 71 -4.21 -1.36 -15.48
CA LEU A 71 -4.36 -2.30 -16.58
C LEU A 71 -4.03 -1.64 -17.92
N GLU A 72 -4.53 -0.44 -18.17
CA GLU A 72 -4.27 0.32 -19.40
C GLU A 72 -2.77 0.58 -19.59
N ASN A 73 -2.07 1.01 -18.55
CA ASN A 73 -0.63 1.27 -18.62
C ASN A 73 0.20 0.00 -18.81
N VAL A 74 -0.19 -1.11 -18.15
CA VAL A 74 0.50 -2.40 -18.30
C VAL A 74 0.32 -2.94 -19.72
N VAL A 75 -0.90 -2.88 -20.27
CA VAL A 75 -1.17 -3.32 -21.65
C VAL A 75 -0.43 -2.45 -22.68
N LYS A 76 -0.45 -1.13 -22.52
CA LYS A 76 0.31 -0.20 -23.40
C LYS A 76 1.80 -0.51 -23.39
N THR A 77 2.37 -0.67 -22.19
CA THR A 77 3.80 -0.99 -22.03
C THR A 77 4.13 -2.33 -22.70
N SER A 78 3.29 -3.36 -22.51
CA SER A 78 3.46 -4.66 -23.17
C SER A 78 3.51 -4.54 -24.70
N PHE A 79 2.58 -3.79 -25.30
CA PHE A 79 2.58 -3.57 -26.75
C PHE A 79 3.78 -2.78 -27.25
N ILE A 80 4.23 -1.76 -26.50
CA ILE A 80 5.44 -1.01 -26.83
C ILE A 80 6.66 -1.92 -26.79
N CYS A 81 6.83 -2.71 -25.73
CA CYS A 81 7.93 -3.67 -25.58
C CYS A 81 7.93 -4.73 -26.69
N GLN A 82 6.77 -5.25 -27.10
CA GLN A 82 6.66 -6.19 -28.22
C GLN A 82 7.13 -5.58 -29.55
N LYS A 83 6.75 -4.32 -29.82
CA LYS A 83 7.21 -3.59 -31.01
C LYS A 83 8.71 -3.33 -30.96
N LEU A 84 9.24 -2.92 -29.80
CA LEU A 84 10.67 -2.71 -29.60
C LEU A 84 11.47 -4.00 -29.78
N LEU A 85 10.98 -5.12 -29.25
CA LEU A 85 11.59 -6.44 -29.44
C LEU A 85 11.65 -6.81 -30.94
N GLY A 86 10.56 -6.55 -31.66
CA GLY A 86 10.52 -6.74 -33.12
C GLY A 86 11.54 -5.87 -33.84
N ILE A 87 11.59 -4.56 -33.56
CA ILE A 87 12.55 -3.63 -34.19
C ILE A 87 14.00 -4.05 -33.89
N ASN A 88 14.30 -4.35 -32.62
CA ASN A 88 15.64 -4.73 -32.19
C ASN A 88 16.10 -6.04 -32.83
N SER A 89 15.20 -6.97 -33.13
CA SER A 89 15.56 -8.23 -33.80
C SER A 89 16.14 -8.05 -35.22
N PHE A 90 15.94 -6.88 -35.84
CA PHE A 90 16.49 -6.57 -37.17
C PHE A 90 17.81 -5.80 -37.13
N MET A 91 18.33 -5.51 -35.95
CA MET A 91 19.57 -4.75 -35.78
C MET A 91 20.79 -5.62 -36.16
N SER A 92 21.65 -5.08 -37.01
CA SER A 92 22.79 -5.78 -37.63
C SER A 92 23.78 -6.38 -36.61
N GLU A 93 23.90 -5.74 -35.46
CA GLU A 93 24.77 -6.13 -34.34
C GLU A 93 24.32 -7.42 -33.65
N ILE A 94 23.09 -7.85 -33.92
CA ILE A 94 22.39 -8.91 -33.21
C ILE A 94 22.01 -10.07 -34.15
N GLN A 95 22.06 -9.85 -35.46
CA GLN A 95 21.67 -10.85 -36.49
C GLN A 95 22.51 -12.12 -36.47
N ASP A 96 23.78 -12.04 -36.10
CA ASP A 96 24.68 -13.21 -36.03
C ASP A 96 24.51 -14.02 -34.73
N ASN A 97 23.64 -13.58 -33.81
CA ASN A 97 23.42 -14.26 -32.54
C ASN A 97 22.11 -15.07 -32.57
N GLU A 98 22.23 -16.37 -32.75
CA GLU A 98 21.10 -17.31 -32.77
C GLU A 98 20.21 -17.23 -31.51
N LYS A 99 20.74 -16.83 -30.36
CA LYS A 99 19.95 -16.68 -29.11
C LYS A 99 18.98 -15.50 -29.14
N LEU A 100 19.21 -14.55 -30.04
CA LEU A 100 18.44 -13.31 -30.18
C LEU A 100 17.55 -13.35 -31.43
N ASP A 101 17.29 -14.55 -31.96
CA ASP A 101 16.23 -14.75 -32.94
C ASP A 101 14.86 -14.40 -32.34
N TYR A 102 14.07 -13.66 -33.12
CA TYR A 102 12.77 -13.16 -32.68
C TYR A 102 11.81 -14.28 -32.22
N LYS A 103 11.81 -15.43 -32.90
CA LYS A 103 10.90 -16.54 -32.56
C LYS A 103 11.31 -17.20 -31.26
N LEU A 104 12.61 -17.37 -31.04
CA LEU A 104 13.13 -17.93 -29.79
C LEU A 104 12.86 -16.99 -28.61
N MET A 105 13.06 -15.68 -28.79
CA MET A 105 12.73 -14.68 -27.75
C MET A 105 11.23 -14.67 -27.43
N ALA A 106 10.36 -14.69 -28.44
CA ALA A 106 8.91 -14.74 -28.22
C ALA A 106 8.46 -16.03 -27.50
N TYR A 107 9.10 -17.16 -27.81
CA TYR A 107 8.85 -18.43 -27.13
C TYR A 107 9.33 -18.41 -25.67
N ALA A 108 10.54 -17.91 -25.41
CA ALA A 108 11.09 -17.77 -24.07
C ALA A 108 10.19 -16.87 -23.19
N VAL A 109 9.84 -15.67 -23.67
CA VAL A 109 8.95 -14.75 -22.94
C VAL A 109 7.62 -15.41 -22.58
N ARG A 110 7.04 -16.19 -23.50
CA ARG A 110 5.78 -16.90 -23.23
C ARG A 110 5.94 -17.96 -22.14
N ASN A 111 7.01 -18.75 -22.18
CA ASN A 111 7.25 -19.81 -21.21
C ASN A 111 7.61 -19.25 -19.83
N ASP A 112 8.53 -18.29 -19.77
CA ASP A 112 8.93 -17.62 -18.53
C ASP A 112 7.71 -16.96 -17.86
N THR A 113 6.85 -16.32 -18.66
CA THR A 113 5.58 -15.76 -18.16
C THR A 113 4.66 -16.87 -17.61
N ALA A 114 4.54 -18.00 -18.31
CA ALA A 114 3.69 -19.09 -17.86
C ALA A 114 4.21 -19.73 -16.56
N GLU A 115 5.52 -19.82 -16.37
CA GLU A 115 6.14 -20.31 -15.12
C GLU A 115 5.81 -19.38 -13.95
N VAL A 116 6.02 -18.07 -14.11
CA VAL A 116 5.69 -17.08 -13.07
C VAL A 116 4.20 -17.09 -12.76
N ILE A 117 3.33 -17.14 -13.78
CA ILE A 117 1.88 -17.18 -13.56
C ILE A 117 1.46 -18.46 -12.84
N ASN A 118 2.05 -19.62 -13.16
CA ASN A 118 1.73 -20.88 -12.51
C ASN A 118 2.09 -20.90 -11.01
N GLU A 119 3.09 -20.12 -10.57
CA GLU A 119 3.44 -20.00 -9.15
C GLU A 119 2.31 -19.39 -8.32
N PHE A 120 1.64 -18.37 -8.86
CA PHE A 120 0.55 -17.67 -8.18
C PHE A 120 -0.84 -18.19 -8.54
N PHE A 121 -1.00 -18.75 -9.75
CA PHE A 121 -2.25 -19.23 -10.33
C PHE A 121 -2.03 -20.59 -11.01
N PRO A 122 -1.80 -21.67 -10.21
CA PRO A 122 -1.59 -23.00 -10.77
C PRO A 122 -2.82 -23.46 -11.54
N LYS A 123 -2.60 -24.08 -12.71
CA LYS A 123 -3.66 -24.60 -13.60
C LYS A 123 -4.37 -25.85 -13.06
N ASN A 124 -4.51 -26.00 -11.75
CA ASN A 124 -5.23 -27.13 -11.18
C ASN A 124 -6.66 -27.10 -11.70
N GLU A 125 -7.01 -28.16 -12.45
CA GLU A 125 -8.32 -28.46 -13.01
C GLU A 125 -9.34 -28.74 -11.89
N GLU A 126 -9.66 -27.78 -11.04
CA GLU A 126 -10.81 -27.88 -10.14
C GLU A 126 -11.47 -26.51 -10.02
N ASN A 127 -12.45 -26.28 -10.89
CA ASN A 127 -13.74 -25.64 -10.61
C ASN A 127 -14.57 -25.70 -11.90
N THR A 128 -15.11 -26.90 -12.18
CA THR A 128 -16.33 -27.04 -12.98
C THR A 128 -17.52 -26.80 -12.06
#